data_AF-A0A1Y5EKE8-F1
#
_entry.id   AF-A0A1Y5EKE8-F1
#
_cell.length_a   1.000
_cell.length_b   1.000
_cell.length_c   1.000
_cell.angle_alpha   90.00
_cell.angle_beta   90.00
_cell.angle_gamma   90.00
#
_symmetry.space_group_name_H-M   'P 1'
#
loop_
_entity.id
_entity.type
_entity.pdbx_description
1 polymer ?
#
loop_
_entity_poly.entity_id
_entity_poly.type
_entity_poly.pdbx_seq_one_letter_code
_entity_poly.pdbx_strand_id
1 'polypeptide(L)'
;MFFLSSTIFTAGATATDEINKDKPPFSLTLEQVEKWSPNSAFTDKNNISSVPLSKRFVADLGNNSQPLDAQVKVLMAPDGMNNFANYLTEQNKFNLYNFTHWSHIDVLNWFAGTANETVNLPARPWVETAHRNGVKVIGTVYLSVAQYGGNVETVARLLQKNANGEFILAKKLVAIADFYGFDGWLINPETNLTYVKNAQGEVVEGKFEYQNSALLGKKMQAFMQYLTAIAPKAMEIHWYDSMLLDGSVKWQNQLNEKNAPFLQHKEQRISDAMFMNYWWNAKMVEASRDYVTKLGRSRYDLYFGADLSPARNAQRMFEQSEWLYALFPENTALSSIALFGNDVNYTFKGNKDTQAFSDFRHNKMDYRRFYQTETQLFAGNDLNLYSHDERSQWPGVGRFVPAKSTLSQLPFTTSFNTGHGLFKANNGKVTSGEWHDVAQQDILPTWQFAIQGNDSLEIYYDFEQAFHGGNSLAIRGDLSKGDANIPLYQSAFILNKASKITLVSKQENLGHQMSIWLLTSEDELLSFAINPTDKQWHKQVSSLAQYSGKTIVKIGVQLNNDSVANFSANIGYLSIQ
;
A
#
# COMPACT_ATOMS: atom_id res chain seq x y z
N MET A 1 -11.30 -12.63 36.09
CA MET A 1 -12.55 -12.00 35.64
C MET A 1 -12.17 -10.65 35.02
N PHE A 2 -11.66 -10.68 33.79
CA PHE A 2 -11.28 -9.51 33.01
C PHE A 2 -12.18 -9.52 31.79
N PHE A 3 -13.02 -8.50 31.69
CA PHE A 3 -14.03 -8.37 30.66
C PHE A 3 -13.38 -8.34 29.29
N LEU A 4 -13.91 -9.18 28.39
CA LEU A 4 -13.78 -9.00 26.95
C LEU A 4 -14.20 -7.57 26.61
N SER A 5 -13.27 -6.73 26.16
CA SER A 5 -13.62 -5.70 25.19
C SER A 5 -13.52 -6.34 23.82
N SER A 6 -14.50 -7.20 23.55
CA SER A 6 -14.93 -7.55 22.19
C SER A 6 -15.19 -6.23 21.48
N THR A 7 -14.32 -5.86 20.55
CA THR A 7 -14.49 -4.66 19.73
C THR A 7 -15.81 -4.82 18.99
N ILE A 8 -16.78 -4.02 19.43
CA ILE A 8 -18.14 -3.96 18.93
C ILE A 8 -18.04 -3.59 17.45
N PHE A 9 -18.41 -4.50 16.55
CA PHE A 9 -18.84 -4.06 15.23
C PHE A 9 -20.25 -3.50 15.41
N THR A 10 -20.35 -2.19 15.53
CA THR A 10 -21.57 -1.54 15.07
C THR A 10 -21.54 -1.64 13.56
N ALA A 11 -22.21 -2.67 13.04
CA ALA A 11 -22.71 -2.67 11.68
C ALA A 11 -23.70 -1.50 11.52
N GLY A 12 -23.16 -0.30 11.34
CA GLY A 12 -23.86 0.84 10.76
C GLY A 12 -23.77 0.76 9.24
N ALA A 13 -24.13 -0.38 8.66
CA ALA A 13 -24.24 -0.58 7.22
C ALA A 13 -25.70 -0.38 6.81
N THR A 14 -26.19 0.85 6.89
CA THR A 14 -27.22 1.29 5.93
C THR A 14 -26.49 1.94 4.76
N ALA A 15 -25.86 1.10 3.95
CA ALA A 15 -25.46 1.41 2.59
C ALA A 15 -26.03 0.30 1.72
N THR A 16 -27.13 0.60 1.03
CA THR A 16 -27.49 -0.08 -0.21
C THR A 16 -26.43 0.28 -1.25
N ASP A 17 -25.27 -0.35 -1.17
CA ASP A 17 -24.36 -0.52 -2.30
C ASP A 17 -24.42 -2.02 -2.64
N GLU A 18 -25.12 -2.35 -3.72
CA GLU A 18 -25.32 -3.72 -4.19
C GLU A 18 -23.95 -4.38 -4.48
N ILE A 19 -23.52 -5.27 -3.59
CA ILE A 19 -22.46 -6.24 -3.87
C ILE A 19 -22.99 -7.17 -4.96
N ASN A 20 -22.45 -7.04 -6.18
CA ASN A 20 -22.77 -7.92 -7.28
C ASN A 20 -21.99 -9.23 -7.10
N LYS A 21 -22.70 -10.33 -6.85
CA LYS A 21 -22.10 -11.65 -6.59
C LYS A 21 -21.51 -12.33 -7.83
N ASP A 22 -21.77 -11.79 -9.03
CA ASP A 22 -21.38 -12.39 -10.32
C ASP A 22 -20.58 -11.44 -11.23
N LYS A 23 -20.00 -10.36 -10.66
CA LYS A 23 -19.08 -9.43 -11.35
C LYS A 23 -17.96 -9.04 -10.38
N PRO A 24 -16.80 -8.52 -10.86
CA PRO A 24 -15.79 -7.91 -9.99
C PRO A 24 -16.46 -7.09 -8.87
N PRO A 25 -15.99 -7.22 -7.61
CA PRO A 25 -14.83 -8.00 -7.15
C PRO A 25 -15.02 -9.52 -7.11
N PHE A 26 -13.99 -10.22 -7.57
CA PHE A 26 -13.87 -11.66 -7.42
C PHE A 26 -13.52 -12.00 -5.98
N SER A 27 -14.56 -12.28 -5.20
CA SER A 27 -14.45 -13.21 -4.08
C SER A 27 -15.01 -14.56 -4.49
N LEU A 28 -14.35 -15.61 -4.06
CA LEU A 28 -14.76 -16.99 -4.30
C LEU A 28 -15.05 -17.68 -2.98
N THR A 29 -16.15 -18.43 -2.95
CA THR A 29 -16.36 -19.46 -1.94
C THR A 29 -15.36 -20.59 -2.14
N LEU A 30 -15.08 -21.38 -1.10
CA LEU A 30 -14.21 -22.55 -1.24
C LEU A 30 -14.72 -23.56 -2.28
N GLU A 31 -16.03 -23.64 -2.50
CA GLU A 31 -16.62 -24.48 -3.54
C GLU A 31 -16.30 -24.00 -4.94
N GLN A 32 -16.37 -22.69 -5.15
CA GLN A 32 -16.03 -22.09 -6.43
C GLN A 32 -14.53 -22.25 -6.71
N VAL A 33 -13.67 -22.11 -5.70
CA VAL A 33 -12.22 -22.37 -5.82
C VAL A 33 -11.95 -23.83 -6.19
N GLU A 34 -12.65 -24.78 -5.58
CA GLU A 34 -12.53 -26.21 -5.91
C GLU A 34 -12.84 -26.49 -7.39
N LYS A 35 -13.89 -25.84 -7.91
CA LYS A 35 -14.35 -25.91 -9.31
C LYS A 35 -13.62 -24.92 -10.24
N TRP A 36 -12.71 -24.10 -9.73
CA TRP A 36 -12.01 -23.09 -10.51
C TRP A 36 -11.03 -23.72 -11.49
N SER A 37 -10.99 -23.21 -12.72
CA SER A 37 -9.95 -23.51 -13.72
C SER A 37 -9.87 -22.35 -14.71
N PRO A 38 -8.80 -22.23 -15.51
CA PRO A 38 -8.68 -21.19 -16.55
C PRO A 38 -9.87 -21.06 -17.51
N ASN A 39 -10.70 -22.11 -17.63
CA ASN A 39 -11.87 -22.16 -18.52
C ASN A 39 -13.21 -22.37 -17.77
N SER A 40 -13.24 -22.32 -16.43
CA SER A 40 -14.50 -22.45 -15.70
C SER A 40 -15.28 -21.13 -15.66
N ALA A 41 -16.55 -21.20 -15.24
CA ALA A 41 -17.41 -20.04 -15.07
C ALA A 41 -16.96 -19.09 -13.93
N PHE A 42 -16.00 -19.50 -13.10
CA PHE A 42 -15.46 -18.72 -11.98
C PHE A 42 -14.19 -17.94 -12.38
N THR A 43 -13.93 -17.83 -13.68
CA THR A 43 -12.75 -17.17 -14.24
C THR A 43 -13.15 -15.98 -15.08
N ASP A 44 -12.54 -14.82 -14.82
CA ASP A 44 -12.64 -13.65 -15.68
C ASP A 44 -11.27 -13.31 -16.28
N LYS A 45 -11.11 -13.57 -17.58
CA LYS A 45 -9.86 -13.31 -18.30
C LYS A 45 -9.49 -11.82 -18.35
N ASN A 46 -10.44 -10.91 -18.14
CA ASN A 46 -10.16 -9.47 -18.06
C ASN A 46 -9.41 -9.09 -16.77
N ASN A 47 -9.36 -9.99 -15.78
CA ASN A 47 -8.63 -9.80 -14.53
C ASN A 47 -7.17 -10.32 -14.60
N ILE A 48 -6.70 -10.79 -15.75
CA ILE A 48 -5.30 -11.23 -15.91
C ILE A 48 -4.39 -10.02 -16.01
N SER A 49 -3.47 -9.85 -15.07
CA SER A 49 -2.41 -8.85 -15.15
C SER A 49 -1.42 -9.18 -16.26
N SER A 50 -1.08 -8.16 -17.05
CA SER A 50 -0.07 -8.24 -18.10
C SER A 50 1.24 -7.50 -17.74
N VAL A 51 1.25 -6.81 -16.60
CA VAL A 51 2.39 -6.02 -16.15
C VAL A 51 3.24 -6.85 -15.19
N PRO A 52 4.53 -7.12 -15.50
CA PRO A 52 5.41 -7.81 -14.57
C PRO A 52 5.81 -6.91 -13.40
N LEU A 53 6.11 -7.52 -12.25
CA LEU A 53 6.63 -6.83 -11.08
C LEU A 53 7.99 -6.16 -11.40
N SER A 54 8.04 -4.82 -11.34
CA SER A 54 9.26 -4.05 -11.55
C SER A 54 10.29 -4.29 -10.45
N LYS A 55 11.57 -4.34 -10.83
CA LYS A 55 12.68 -4.30 -9.86
C LYS A 55 12.78 -2.91 -9.24
N ARG A 56 13.20 -2.86 -7.98
CA ARG A 56 13.34 -1.60 -7.23
C ARG A 56 14.71 -1.48 -6.58
N PHE A 57 15.06 -0.24 -6.27
CA PHE A 57 16.23 0.11 -5.47
C PHE A 57 15.85 1.18 -4.44
N VAL A 58 16.64 1.28 -3.38
CA VAL A 58 16.42 2.23 -2.28
C VAL A 58 16.65 3.65 -2.79
N ALA A 59 15.74 4.55 -2.43
CA ALA A 59 15.89 5.97 -2.66
C ALA A 59 16.56 6.64 -1.46
N ASP A 60 17.50 7.53 -1.74
CA ASP A 60 18.20 8.29 -0.71
C ASP A 60 17.80 9.75 -0.82
N LEU A 61 17.01 10.25 0.13
CA LEU A 61 16.62 11.66 0.14
C LEU A 61 17.82 12.58 0.46
N GLY A 62 18.81 12.09 1.21
CA GLY A 62 19.98 12.85 1.65
C GLY A 62 19.73 13.75 2.86
N ASN A 63 18.60 13.59 3.56
CA ASN A 63 18.27 14.37 4.76
C ASN A 63 18.68 13.69 6.08
N ASN A 64 18.96 12.38 6.06
CA ASN A 64 19.34 11.65 7.27
C ASN A 64 20.86 11.60 7.45
N SER A 65 21.32 11.69 8.70
CA SER A 65 22.74 11.55 9.06
C SER A 65 23.28 10.14 8.82
N GLN A 66 22.39 9.14 8.79
CA GLN A 66 22.68 7.74 8.45
C GLN A 66 21.59 7.22 7.50
N PRO A 67 21.93 6.29 6.57
CA PRO A 67 20.94 5.65 5.72
C PRO A 67 19.89 4.90 6.55
N LEU A 68 18.63 4.98 6.13
CA LEU A 68 17.56 4.17 6.70
C LEU A 68 17.77 2.68 6.36
N ASP A 69 17.23 1.80 7.22
CA ASP A 69 17.37 0.36 7.08
C ASP A 69 16.63 -0.17 5.85
N ALA A 70 17.39 -0.46 4.79
CA ALA A 70 16.89 -0.92 3.49
C ALA A 70 16.15 -2.26 3.52
N GLN A 71 16.30 -3.05 4.57
CA GLN A 71 15.66 -4.38 4.67
C GLN A 71 14.24 -4.32 5.23
N VAL A 72 13.84 -3.19 5.84
CA VAL A 72 12.48 -3.01 6.35
C VAL A 72 11.49 -3.09 5.20
N LYS A 73 10.44 -3.86 5.44
CA LYS A 73 9.29 -3.93 4.53
C LYS A 73 8.06 -3.29 5.18
N VAL A 74 7.26 -2.63 4.36
CA VAL A 74 5.95 -2.12 4.76
C VAL A 74 4.87 -2.88 3.99
N LEU A 75 3.97 -3.51 4.72
CA LEU A 75 2.74 -4.07 4.15
C LEU A 75 1.60 -3.08 4.37
N MET A 76 0.82 -2.79 3.33
CA MET A 76 -0.39 -1.98 3.41
C MET A 76 -1.61 -2.89 3.30
N ALA A 77 -2.58 -2.74 4.20
CA ALA A 77 -3.79 -3.55 4.26
C ALA A 77 -5.04 -2.68 4.51
N PRO A 78 -5.59 -2.04 3.46
CA PRO A 78 -6.86 -1.33 3.59
C PRO A 78 -7.99 -2.27 4.01
N ASP A 79 -8.86 -1.84 4.92
CA ASP A 79 -9.88 -2.69 5.54
C ASP A 79 -11.09 -2.86 4.61
N GLY A 80 -11.14 -3.98 3.88
CA GLY A 80 -12.26 -4.31 2.99
C GLY A 80 -12.03 -3.91 1.54
N MET A 81 -10.85 -4.21 0.99
CA MET A 81 -10.44 -3.91 -0.40
C MET A 81 -11.44 -4.30 -1.50
N ASN A 82 -12.31 -5.30 -1.25
CA ASN A 82 -13.42 -5.61 -2.16
C ASN A 82 -14.44 -4.46 -2.31
N ASN A 83 -14.36 -3.38 -1.53
CA ASN A 83 -15.26 -2.24 -1.64
C ASN A 83 -14.56 -1.00 -2.23
N PHE A 84 -13.30 -1.15 -2.66
CA PHE A 84 -12.44 -0.02 -3.02
C PHE A 84 -11.97 -0.11 -4.48
N ALA A 85 -12.77 0.49 -5.37
CA ALA A 85 -12.40 0.79 -6.76
C ALA A 85 -11.79 -0.39 -7.55
N ASN A 86 -12.34 -1.57 -7.36
CA ASN A 86 -11.89 -2.84 -7.93
C ASN A 86 -12.54 -3.16 -9.28
N TYR A 87 -12.62 -2.14 -10.13
CA TYR A 87 -13.17 -2.24 -11.46
C TYR A 87 -12.09 -2.71 -12.45
N LEU A 88 -12.46 -3.47 -13.47
CA LEU A 88 -11.51 -3.92 -14.52
C LEU A 88 -11.41 -2.95 -15.70
N THR A 89 -12.32 -1.97 -15.74
CA THR A 89 -12.43 -0.95 -16.77
C THR A 89 -12.61 0.41 -16.11
N GLU A 90 -12.29 1.47 -16.85
CA GLU A 90 -12.53 2.85 -16.43
C GLU A 90 -13.99 3.07 -16.01
N GLN A 91 -14.17 3.77 -14.90
CA GLN A 91 -15.47 4.18 -14.36
C GLN A 91 -15.67 5.69 -14.57
N ASN A 92 -16.88 6.12 -14.88
CA ASN A 92 -17.25 7.54 -14.97
C ASN A 92 -17.55 8.14 -13.58
N LYS A 93 -16.57 8.08 -12.67
CA LYS A 93 -16.69 8.59 -11.29
C LYS A 93 -15.31 8.93 -10.75
N PHE A 94 -15.13 10.15 -10.24
CA PHE A 94 -13.83 10.59 -9.70
C PHE A 94 -13.56 10.04 -8.30
N ASN A 95 -14.53 10.18 -7.40
CA ASN A 95 -14.32 10.04 -5.97
C ASN A 95 -14.42 8.61 -5.44
N LEU A 96 -13.67 7.73 -6.08
CA LEU A 96 -13.40 6.36 -5.64
C LEU A 96 -12.06 6.32 -4.88
N TYR A 97 -11.90 5.32 -4.00
CA TYR A 97 -10.64 5.11 -3.27
C TYR A 97 -9.47 4.94 -4.23
N ASN A 98 -8.34 5.56 -3.91
CA ASN A 98 -7.12 5.56 -4.72
C ASN A 98 -5.90 5.62 -3.80
N PHE A 99 -4.75 5.14 -4.25
CA PHE A 99 -3.51 5.11 -3.46
C PHE A 99 -2.32 5.60 -4.30
N THR A 100 -1.41 6.36 -3.69
CA THR A 100 -0.31 7.04 -4.41
C THR A 100 1.09 6.85 -3.82
N HIS A 101 1.20 6.40 -2.56
CA HIS A 101 2.48 6.26 -1.85
C HIS A 101 3.17 4.90 -2.05
N TRP A 102 3.18 4.38 -3.28
CA TRP A 102 3.77 3.07 -3.61
C TRP A 102 5.26 2.97 -3.31
N SER A 103 5.99 4.09 -3.35
CA SER A 103 7.42 4.15 -3.06
C SER A 103 7.75 3.75 -1.62
N HIS A 104 6.81 3.88 -0.68
CA HIS A 104 7.01 3.60 0.74
C HIS A 104 6.44 2.25 1.18
N ILE A 105 5.83 1.48 0.28
CA ILE A 105 5.29 0.15 0.61
C ILE A 105 5.96 -0.95 -0.21
N ASP A 106 5.90 -2.19 0.28
CA ASP A 106 6.49 -3.39 -0.32
C ASP A 106 5.47 -4.43 -0.70
N VAL A 107 4.40 -4.52 0.08
CA VAL A 107 3.30 -5.45 -0.15
C VAL A 107 1.98 -4.71 0.00
N LEU A 108 1.12 -4.76 -1.01
CA LEU A 108 -0.30 -4.48 -0.86
C LEU A 108 -1.01 -5.80 -0.56
N ASN A 109 -1.59 -5.92 0.63
CA ASN A 109 -2.48 -7.02 0.93
C ASN A 109 -3.91 -6.63 0.54
N TRP A 110 -4.55 -7.46 -0.29
CA TRP A 110 -5.96 -7.35 -0.63
C TRP A 110 -6.83 -7.83 0.55
N PHE A 111 -6.77 -7.08 1.65
CA PHE A 111 -7.41 -7.43 2.91
C PHE A 111 -8.93 -7.28 2.78
N ALA A 112 -9.61 -8.40 2.62
CA ALA A 112 -11.04 -8.47 2.42
C ALA A 112 -11.57 -9.86 2.82
N GLY A 113 -12.90 -9.99 2.82
CA GLY A 113 -13.60 -11.26 2.94
C GLY A 113 -14.75 -11.24 3.93
N THR A 114 -15.66 -12.18 3.77
CA THR A 114 -16.75 -12.47 4.71
C THR A 114 -16.84 -13.98 4.92
N ALA A 115 -17.74 -14.46 5.78
CA ALA A 115 -17.93 -15.90 5.96
C ALA A 115 -18.34 -16.64 4.68
N ASN A 116 -18.98 -15.94 3.72
CA ASN A 116 -19.37 -16.52 2.43
C ASN A 116 -18.43 -16.14 1.28
N GLU A 117 -17.42 -15.30 1.55
CA GLU A 117 -16.48 -14.73 0.58
C GLU A 117 -15.06 -14.96 1.11
N THR A 118 -14.69 -16.24 1.16
CA THR A 118 -13.50 -16.73 1.87
C THR A 118 -12.21 -16.42 1.13
N VAL A 119 -12.19 -16.48 -0.21
CA VAL A 119 -10.97 -16.30 -1.02
C VAL A 119 -11.13 -15.04 -1.86
N ASN A 120 -10.33 -14.02 -1.56
CA ASN A 120 -10.48 -12.67 -2.11
C ASN A 120 -9.31 -12.35 -3.04
N LEU A 121 -9.64 -12.02 -4.29
CA LEU A 121 -8.67 -11.89 -5.37
C LEU A 121 -8.43 -10.41 -5.67
N PRO A 122 -7.16 -10.00 -5.85
CA PRO A 122 -6.83 -8.67 -6.32
C PRO A 122 -7.42 -8.35 -7.71
N ALA A 123 -7.83 -7.10 -7.91
CA ALA A 123 -8.26 -6.60 -9.21
C ALA A 123 -7.06 -6.19 -10.07
N ARG A 124 -7.09 -6.56 -11.36
CA ARG A 124 -6.00 -6.33 -12.33
C ARG A 124 -5.46 -4.90 -12.33
N PRO A 125 -6.28 -3.83 -12.38
CA PRO A 125 -5.73 -2.47 -12.36
C PRO A 125 -4.85 -2.15 -11.15
N TRP A 126 -5.21 -2.64 -9.97
CA TRP A 126 -4.39 -2.46 -8.76
C TRP A 126 -3.10 -3.27 -8.82
N VAL A 127 -3.16 -4.51 -9.31
CA VAL A 127 -1.97 -5.36 -9.51
C VAL A 127 -1.01 -4.70 -10.50
N GLU A 128 -1.50 -4.24 -11.64
CA GLU A 128 -0.67 -3.62 -12.67
C GLU A 128 -0.01 -2.33 -12.16
N THR A 129 -0.74 -1.49 -11.42
CA THR A 129 -0.19 -0.25 -10.85
C THR A 129 0.84 -0.52 -9.75
N ALA A 130 0.56 -1.46 -8.85
CA ALA A 130 1.52 -1.91 -7.85
C ALA A 130 2.78 -2.48 -8.51
N HIS A 131 2.63 -3.32 -9.54
CA HIS A 131 3.74 -3.93 -10.28
C HIS A 131 4.61 -2.91 -11.01
N ARG A 132 4.03 -1.89 -11.65
CA ARG A 132 4.81 -0.78 -12.24
C ARG A 132 5.68 -0.08 -11.19
N ASN A 133 5.15 0.06 -9.98
CA ASN A 133 5.84 0.60 -8.81
C ASN A 133 6.66 -0.43 -8.01
N GLY A 134 6.76 -1.67 -8.51
CA GLY A 134 7.50 -2.80 -7.93
C GLY A 134 7.03 -3.26 -6.55
N VAL A 135 5.75 -3.07 -6.25
CA VAL A 135 5.06 -3.52 -5.03
C VAL A 135 4.37 -4.84 -5.32
N LYS A 136 4.54 -5.83 -4.44
CA LYS A 136 3.83 -7.11 -4.53
C LYS A 136 2.38 -6.95 -4.10
N VAL A 137 1.46 -7.71 -4.69
CA VAL A 137 0.05 -7.77 -4.29
C VAL A 137 -0.32 -9.19 -3.89
N ILE A 138 -0.75 -9.38 -2.65
CA ILE A 138 -1.22 -10.68 -2.16
C ILE A 138 -2.75 -10.67 -1.96
N GLY A 139 -3.41 -11.78 -2.29
CA GLY A 139 -4.82 -12.01 -1.97
C GLY A 139 -5.03 -12.37 -0.50
N THR A 140 -6.30 -12.49 -0.08
CA THR A 140 -6.63 -12.92 1.30
C THR A 140 -7.52 -14.16 1.29
N VAL A 141 -7.15 -15.17 2.08
CA VAL A 141 -8.04 -16.26 2.51
C VAL A 141 -8.50 -15.95 3.94
N TYR A 142 -9.73 -15.49 4.09
CA TYR A 142 -10.30 -15.10 5.38
C TYR A 142 -11.24 -16.17 5.93
N LEU A 143 -10.89 -16.74 7.09
CA LEU A 143 -11.76 -17.64 7.83
C LEU A 143 -12.41 -16.84 8.96
N SER A 144 -13.70 -16.53 8.80
CA SER A 144 -14.38 -15.54 9.63
C SER A 144 -14.45 -15.91 11.13
N VAL A 145 -14.60 -14.92 11.99
CA VAL A 145 -14.93 -15.14 13.40
C VAL A 145 -16.33 -15.74 13.55
N ALA A 146 -16.57 -16.47 14.64
CA ALA A 146 -17.82 -17.20 14.85
C ALA A 146 -19.07 -16.30 14.80
N GLN A 147 -18.98 -15.06 15.30
CA GLN A 147 -20.09 -14.09 15.32
C GLN A 147 -20.50 -13.62 13.92
N TYR A 148 -19.59 -13.65 12.94
CA TYR A 148 -19.87 -13.23 11.56
C TYR A 148 -19.97 -14.40 10.59
N GLY A 149 -20.33 -15.59 11.09
CA GLY A 149 -20.60 -16.77 10.27
C GLY A 149 -19.43 -17.74 10.14
N GLY A 150 -18.29 -17.48 10.78
CA GLY A 150 -17.17 -18.41 10.87
C GLY A 150 -17.60 -19.79 11.39
N ASN A 151 -17.14 -20.86 10.76
CA ASN A 151 -17.53 -22.22 11.12
C ASN A 151 -16.40 -23.23 10.84
N VAL A 152 -16.40 -24.33 11.60
CA VAL A 152 -15.35 -25.35 11.56
C VAL A 152 -15.38 -26.10 10.23
N GLU A 153 -16.54 -26.25 9.62
CA GLU A 153 -16.77 -26.97 8.38
C GLU A 153 -16.06 -26.29 7.19
N THR A 154 -16.09 -24.96 7.12
CA THR A 154 -15.35 -24.16 6.12
C THR A 154 -13.85 -24.39 6.27
N VAL A 155 -13.32 -24.40 7.50
CA VAL A 155 -11.91 -24.70 7.74
C VAL A 155 -11.59 -26.16 7.36
N ALA A 156 -12.43 -27.11 7.75
CA ALA A 156 -12.24 -28.51 7.39
C ALA A 156 -12.26 -28.72 5.86
N ARG A 157 -13.11 -27.99 5.13
CA ARG A 157 -13.19 -27.97 3.67
C ARG A 157 -11.90 -27.43 3.03
N LEU A 158 -11.38 -26.31 3.54
CA LEU A 158 -10.10 -25.75 3.08
C LEU A 158 -8.96 -26.77 3.19
N LEU A 159 -8.98 -27.55 4.28
CA LEU A 159 -7.95 -28.53 4.62
C LEU A 159 -8.16 -29.90 3.95
N GLN A 160 -9.09 -30.05 3.01
CA GLN A 160 -9.30 -31.35 2.36
C GLN A 160 -8.08 -31.80 1.53
N LYS A 161 -7.81 -33.10 1.61
CA LYS A 161 -6.75 -33.77 0.87
C LYS A 161 -7.33 -34.74 -0.14
N ASN A 162 -6.68 -34.89 -1.28
CA ASN A 162 -7.00 -35.97 -2.22
C ASN A 162 -6.41 -37.32 -1.75
N ALA A 163 -6.64 -38.38 -2.52
CA ALA A 163 -6.13 -39.72 -2.23
C ALA A 163 -4.59 -39.81 -2.15
N ASN A 164 -3.87 -38.88 -2.78
CA ASN A 164 -2.41 -38.79 -2.74
C ASN A 164 -1.90 -37.99 -1.53
N GLY A 165 -2.79 -37.50 -0.67
CA GLY A 165 -2.43 -36.71 0.51
C GLY A 165 -2.12 -35.24 0.22
N GLU A 166 -2.34 -34.76 -1.01
CA GLU A 166 -2.15 -33.37 -1.41
C GLU A 166 -3.34 -32.51 -1.00
N PHE A 167 -3.09 -31.28 -0.53
CA PHE A 167 -4.16 -30.31 -0.26
C PHE A 167 -4.71 -29.73 -1.56
N ILE A 168 -5.99 -29.98 -1.84
CA ILE A 168 -6.63 -29.64 -3.12
C ILE A 168 -6.68 -28.11 -3.31
N LEU A 169 -7.19 -27.39 -2.30
CA LEU A 169 -7.37 -25.95 -2.39
C LEU A 169 -6.03 -25.19 -2.34
N ALA A 170 -4.98 -25.73 -1.72
CA ALA A 170 -3.64 -25.11 -1.80
C ALA A 170 -3.14 -25.03 -3.25
N LYS A 171 -3.30 -26.11 -4.03
CA LYS A 171 -2.93 -26.12 -5.46
C LYS A 171 -3.77 -25.12 -6.26
N LYS A 172 -5.05 -24.96 -5.92
CA LYS A 172 -5.94 -23.98 -6.55
C LYS A 172 -5.52 -22.55 -6.24
N LEU A 173 -5.18 -22.24 -4.99
CA LEU A 173 -4.70 -20.90 -4.59
C LEU A 173 -3.44 -20.50 -5.37
N VAL A 174 -2.47 -21.40 -5.51
CA VAL A 174 -1.27 -21.13 -6.34
C VAL A 174 -1.63 -20.95 -7.81
N ALA A 175 -2.47 -21.82 -8.38
CA ALA A 175 -2.87 -21.71 -9.77
C ALA A 175 -3.68 -20.42 -10.07
N ILE A 176 -4.50 -19.95 -9.14
CA ILE A 176 -5.25 -18.70 -9.25
C ILE A 176 -4.30 -17.49 -9.26
N ALA A 177 -3.37 -17.45 -8.31
CA ALA A 177 -2.39 -16.36 -8.22
C ALA A 177 -1.50 -16.30 -9.47
N ASP A 178 -1.04 -17.46 -9.96
CA ASP A 178 -0.24 -17.56 -11.18
C ASP A 178 -1.04 -17.12 -12.42
N PHE A 179 -2.29 -17.57 -12.55
CA PHE A 179 -3.14 -17.25 -13.69
C PHE A 179 -3.50 -15.77 -13.79
N TYR A 180 -3.81 -15.12 -12.66
CA TYR A 180 -4.15 -13.69 -12.65
C TYR A 180 -2.93 -12.77 -12.51
N GLY A 181 -1.76 -13.33 -12.18
CA GLY A 181 -0.50 -12.61 -12.11
C GLY A 181 -0.35 -11.73 -10.86
N PHE A 182 -0.78 -12.22 -9.69
CA PHE A 182 -0.50 -11.58 -8.38
C PHE A 182 0.36 -12.48 -7.48
N ASP A 183 0.90 -11.93 -6.40
CA ASP A 183 2.12 -12.42 -5.74
C ASP A 183 1.90 -13.30 -4.51
N GLY A 184 0.73 -13.95 -4.36
CA GLY A 184 0.50 -14.91 -3.28
C GLY A 184 -0.65 -14.54 -2.35
N TRP A 185 -0.56 -14.95 -1.08
CA TRP A 185 -1.73 -15.01 -0.18
C TRP A 185 -1.40 -14.71 1.28
N LEU A 186 -2.23 -13.89 1.93
CA LEU A 186 -2.41 -13.91 3.38
C LEU A 186 -3.46 -14.96 3.75
N ILE A 187 -3.12 -15.87 4.66
CA ILE A 187 -4.08 -16.72 5.35
C ILE A 187 -4.43 -16.04 6.68
N ASN A 188 -5.69 -15.64 6.84
CA ASN A 188 -6.21 -14.96 8.02
C ASN A 188 -7.25 -15.85 8.75
N PRO A 189 -6.81 -16.72 9.68
CA PRO A 189 -7.63 -17.77 10.26
C PRO A 189 -8.28 -17.33 11.59
N GLU A 190 -9.35 -16.55 11.52
CA GLU A 190 -10.06 -16.03 12.70
C GLU A 190 -11.19 -16.95 13.24
N THR A 191 -11.39 -18.10 12.61
CA THR A 191 -12.34 -19.11 13.10
C THR A 191 -11.76 -19.88 14.28
N ASN A 192 -12.26 -19.64 15.50
CA ASN A 192 -11.93 -20.46 16.66
C ASN A 192 -12.58 -21.85 16.55
N LEU A 193 -11.76 -22.89 16.36
CA LEU A 193 -12.22 -24.26 16.11
C LEU A 193 -12.69 -24.99 17.36
N THR A 194 -12.50 -24.40 18.54
CA THR A 194 -12.95 -24.99 19.81
C THR A 194 -14.42 -24.70 20.08
N TYR A 195 -15.02 -23.70 19.43
CA TYR A 195 -16.43 -23.35 19.66
C TYR A 195 -17.38 -24.37 19.04
N VAL A 196 -18.36 -24.80 19.83
CA VAL A 196 -19.46 -25.63 19.36
C VAL A 196 -20.63 -24.73 18.98
N LYS A 197 -21.22 -24.97 17.81
CA LYS A 197 -22.40 -24.24 17.33
C LYS A 197 -23.67 -25.10 17.37
N ASN A 198 -24.82 -24.49 17.61
CA ASN A 198 -26.13 -25.14 17.48
C ASN A 198 -26.57 -25.21 16.00
N ALA A 199 -27.75 -25.79 15.74
CA ALA A 199 -28.30 -25.92 14.39
C ALA A 199 -28.61 -24.57 13.71
N GLN A 200 -28.71 -23.50 14.49
CA GLN A 200 -28.92 -22.12 14.04
C GLN A 200 -27.59 -21.39 13.76
N GLY A 201 -26.45 -22.02 14.01
CA GLY A 201 -25.12 -21.45 13.78
C GLY A 201 -24.60 -20.56 14.92
N GLU A 202 -25.27 -20.56 16.07
CA GLU A 202 -24.92 -19.76 17.25
C GLU A 202 -23.95 -20.54 18.14
N VAL A 203 -22.99 -19.84 18.75
CA VAL A 203 -22.04 -20.46 19.70
C VAL A 203 -22.78 -20.90 20.96
N VAL A 204 -22.62 -22.16 21.34
CA VAL A 204 -23.21 -22.71 22.56
C VAL A 204 -22.29 -22.39 23.73
N GLU A 205 -22.73 -21.48 24.60
CA GLU A 205 -21.96 -21.04 25.76
C GLU A 205 -21.52 -22.21 26.65
N GLY A 206 -20.26 -22.19 27.08
CA GLY A 206 -19.69 -23.22 27.96
C GLY A 206 -19.40 -24.57 27.29
N LYS A 207 -19.69 -24.76 25.99
CA LYS A 207 -19.38 -25.98 25.26
C LYS A 207 -18.21 -25.78 24.30
N PHE A 208 -17.25 -26.69 24.40
CA PHE A 208 -16.04 -26.66 23.60
C PHE A 208 -15.67 -28.05 23.07
N GLU A 209 -15.06 -28.10 21.90
CA GLU A 209 -14.52 -29.31 21.28
C GLU A 209 -13.00 -29.14 21.10
N TYR A 210 -12.20 -29.73 22.00
CA TYR A 210 -10.75 -29.54 22.02
C TYR A 210 -9.97 -30.61 21.26
N GLN A 211 -10.51 -31.83 21.14
CA GLN A 211 -9.76 -32.93 20.52
C GLN A 211 -9.75 -32.75 19.02
N ASN A 212 -10.92 -32.53 18.42
CA ASN A 212 -11.02 -32.30 16.99
C ASN A 212 -10.39 -30.96 16.57
N SER A 213 -10.51 -29.91 17.40
CA SER A 213 -9.88 -28.62 17.11
C SER A 213 -8.35 -28.74 17.00
N ALA A 214 -7.71 -29.49 17.90
CA ALA A 214 -6.26 -29.68 17.88
C ALA A 214 -5.79 -30.51 16.67
N LEU A 215 -6.61 -31.46 16.21
CA LEU A 215 -6.34 -32.20 14.97
C LEU A 215 -6.40 -31.26 13.75
N LEU A 216 -7.42 -30.39 13.69
CA LEU A 216 -7.55 -29.42 12.61
C LEU A 216 -6.49 -28.32 12.67
N GLY A 217 -6.08 -27.85 13.85
CA GLY A 217 -4.99 -26.89 14.01
C GLY A 217 -3.65 -27.42 13.48
N LYS A 218 -3.30 -28.67 13.80
CA LYS A 218 -2.14 -29.35 13.19
C LYS A 218 -2.30 -29.56 11.68
N LYS A 219 -3.51 -29.84 11.21
CA LYS A 219 -3.80 -29.99 9.78
C LYS A 219 -3.67 -28.66 9.04
N MET A 220 -4.01 -27.53 9.68
CA MET A 220 -3.77 -26.18 9.17
C MET A 220 -2.28 -25.89 9.04
N GLN A 221 -1.47 -26.26 10.03
CA GLN A 221 0.00 -26.13 9.93
C GLN A 221 0.54 -26.92 8.72
N ALA A 222 0.08 -28.15 8.52
CA ALA A 222 0.48 -28.96 7.37
C ALA A 222 -0.01 -28.37 6.03
N PHE A 223 -1.19 -27.73 6.01
CA PHE A 223 -1.68 -27.00 4.84
C PHE A 223 -0.78 -25.81 4.52
N MET A 224 -0.40 -25.00 5.52
CA MET A 224 0.52 -23.87 5.35
C MET A 224 1.86 -24.33 4.81
N GLN A 225 2.46 -25.37 5.41
CA GLN A 225 3.71 -25.95 4.92
C GLN A 225 3.59 -26.37 3.45
N TYR A 226 2.51 -27.07 3.09
CA TYR A 226 2.31 -27.54 1.73
C TYR A 226 2.12 -26.38 0.75
N LEU A 227 1.25 -25.40 1.08
CA LEU A 227 1.00 -24.21 0.28
C LEU A 227 2.28 -23.43 0.01
N THR A 228 3.05 -23.13 1.07
CA THR A 228 4.35 -22.43 0.97
C THR A 228 5.37 -23.23 0.15
N ALA A 229 5.40 -24.56 0.27
CA ALA A 229 6.35 -25.39 -0.46
C ALA A 229 6.04 -25.50 -1.97
N ILE A 230 4.77 -25.48 -2.37
CA ILE A 230 4.38 -25.54 -3.78
C ILE A 230 4.31 -24.16 -4.46
N ALA A 231 4.28 -23.09 -3.69
CA ALA A 231 4.28 -21.74 -4.21
C ALA A 231 5.61 -21.44 -4.93
N PRO A 232 5.60 -20.84 -6.14
CA PRO A 232 6.82 -20.40 -6.79
C PRO A 232 7.51 -19.31 -5.96
N LYS A 233 8.85 -19.22 -6.04
CA LYS A 233 9.66 -18.26 -5.24
C LYS A 233 9.26 -16.79 -5.39
N ALA A 234 8.56 -16.44 -6.47
CA ALA A 234 8.05 -15.08 -6.68
C ALA A 234 6.87 -14.75 -5.75
N MET A 235 6.04 -15.76 -5.41
CA MET A 235 4.93 -15.61 -4.49
C MET A 235 5.40 -15.58 -3.04
N GLU A 236 4.60 -14.96 -2.18
CA GLU A 236 4.76 -14.98 -0.73
C GLU A 236 3.48 -15.48 -0.06
N ILE A 237 3.63 -16.40 0.89
CA ILE A 237 2.55 -16.93 1.70
C ILE A 237 2.68 -16.40 3.12
N HIS A 238 1.73 -15.57 3.54
CA HIS A 238 1.72 -14.89 4.83
C HIS A 238 0.71 -15.56 5.77
N TRP A 239 1.03 -15.57 7.07
CA TRP A 239 0.15 -16.06 8.15
C TRP A 239 -0.24 -14.93 9.09
N TYR A 240 -1.51 -14.83 9.48
CA TYR A 240 -1.95 -13.90 10.52
C TYR A 240 -1.88 -14.53 11.91
N ASP A 241 -1.33 -13.82 12.90
CA ASP A 241 -1.19 -14.24 14.30
C ASP A 241 -2.55 -14.37 15.03
N SER A 242 -3.28 -15.45 14.76
CA SER A 242 -4.58 -15.73 15.40
C SER A 242 -4.71 -17.18 15.87
N MET A 243 -4.90 -18.14 14.94
CA MET A 243 -5.09 -19.56 15.26
C MET A 243 -3.81 -20.21 15.80
N LEU A 244 -3.93 -21.02 16.86
CA LEU A 244 -2.85 -21.83 17.43
C LEU A 244 -2.97 -23.31 17.01
N LEU A 245 -1.95 -24.12 17.32
CA LEU A 245 -1.93 -25.55 16.99
C LEU A 245 -3.07 -26.36 17.64
N ASP A 246 -3.65 -25.87 18.73
CA ASP A 246 -4.81 -26.47 19.39
C ASP A 246 -6.15 -26.11 18.71
N GLY A 247 -6.11 -25.31 17.63
CA GLY A 247 -7.27 -24.83 16.89
C GLY A 247 -8.01 -23.67 17.56
N SER A 248 -7.58 -23.23 18.75
CA SER A 248 -8.11 -22.01 19.36
C SER A 248 -7.57 -20.77 18.65
N VAL A 249 -8.34 -19.69 18.64
CA VAL A 249 -7.87 -18.37 18.19
C VAL A 249 -7.47 -17.58 19.43
N LYS A 250 -6.17 -17.27 19.51
CA LYS A 250 -5.54 -16.49 20.58
C LYS A 250 -4.38 -15.72 19.97
N TRP A 251 -4.60 -14.44 19.68
CA TRP A 251 -3.55 -13.57 19.19
C TRP A 251 -2.45 -13.41 20.23
N GLN A 252 -1.20 -13.62 19.84
CA GLN A 252 -0.06 -13.53 20.75
C GLN A 252 0.50 -12.11 20.82
N ASN A 253 0.32 -11.31 19.76
CA ASN A 253 0.87 -9.97 19.57
C ASN A 253 2.42 -9.94 19.55
N GLN A 254 3.03 -11.11 19.45
CA GLN A 254 4.47 -11.33 19.40
C GLN A 254 4.73 -12.72 18.82
N LEU A 255 5.93 -12.94 18.28
CA LEU A 255 6.38 -14.29 17.97
C LEU A 255 6.82 -15.00 19.26
N ASN A 256 6.27 -16.19 19.50
CA ASN A 256 6.65 -17.05 20.62
C ASN A 256 6.43 -18.54 20.27
N GLU A 257 6.66 -19.44 21.22
CA GLU A 257 6.54 -20.89 21.01
C GLU A 257 5.15 -21.38 20.57
N LYS A 258 4.10 -20.58 20.79
CA LYS A 258 2.71 -20.98 20.48
C LYS A 258 2.35 -20.73 19.01
N ASN A 259 2.84 -19.64 18.42
CA ASN A 259 2.56 -19.27 17.03
C ASN A 259 3.74 -19.48 16.07
N ALA A 260 4.99 -19.57 16.57
CA ALA A 260 6.16 -19.90 15.76
C ALA A 260 5.99 -21.15 14.87
N PRO A 261 5.26 -22.21 15.28
CA PRO A 261 5.00 -23.34 14.40
C PRO A 261 4.27 -23.00 13.08
N PHE A 262 3.67 -21.81 12.94
CA PHE A 262 3.10 -21.33 11.68
C PHE A 262 4.04 -20.44 10.85
N LEU A 263 5.21 -20.07 11.38
CA LEU A 263 6.29 -19.41 10.65
C LEU A 263 7.38 -20.40 10.25
N GLN A 264 7.92 -21.11 11.24
CA GLN A 264 9.03 -22.04 11.12
C GLN A 264 8.85 -23.17 12.15
N HIS A 265 8.93 -24.42 11.68
CA HIS A 265 8.89 -25.59 12.56
C HIS A 265 10.11 -26.47 12.31
N LYS A 266 11.10 -26.44 13.22
CA LYS A 266 12.43 -27.04 13.02
C LYS A 266 13.03 -26.49 11.72
N GLU A 267 13.47 -27.35 10.81
CA GLU A 267 14.04 -26.97 9.50
C GLU A 267 12.97 -26.64 8.45
N GLN A 268 11.69 -26.86 8.74
CA GLN A 268 10.60 -26.65 7.79
C GLN A 268 10.09 -25.20 7.84
N ARG A 269 10.18 -24.51 6.70
CA ARG A 269 9.53 -23.21 6.47
C ARG A 269 8.03 -23.45 6.30
N ILE A 270 7.22 -22.80 7.14
CA ILE A 270 5.77 -22.99 7.18
C ILE A 270 5.05 -21.85 6.47
N SER A 271 5.54 -20.62 6.63
CA SER A 271 5.11 -19.43 5.87
C SER A 271 6.31 -18.53 5.56
N ASP A 272 6.14 -17.66 4.56
CA ASP A 272 7.15 -16.69 4.16
C ASP A 272 7.23 -15.50 5.09
N ALA A 273 6.11 -15.11 5.68
CA ALA A 273 6.03 -14.03 6.63
C ALA A 273 4.86 -14.21 7.60
N MET A 274 4.90 -13.48 8.70
CA MET A 274 3.83 -13.47 9.68
C MET A 274 3.37 -12.04 9.98
N PHE A 275 2.08 -11.80 9.82
CA PHE A 275 1.40 -10.58 10.24
C PHE A 275 1.06 -10.71 11.73
N MET A 276 1.70 -9.91 12.58
CA MET A 276 1.42 -9.88 14.02
C MET A 276 0.19 -9.05 14.35
N ASN A 277 -0.62 -9.53 15.28
CA ASN A 277 -1.80 -8.82 15.77
C ASN A 277 -1.42 -7.54 16.52
N TYR A 278 -2.38 -6.61 16.68
CA TYR A 278 -2.12 -5.19 16.98
C TYR A 278 -1.74 -4.85 18.45
N TRP A 279 -1.90 -5.74 19.43
CA TRP A 279 -1.77 -5.39 20.87
C TRP A 279 -0.36 -5.64 21.43
N TRP A 280 0.65 -5.07 20.76
CA TRP A 280 2.06 -5.25 21.10
C TRP A 280 2.68 -4.02 21.78
N ASN A 281 3.86 -4.20 22.34
CA ASN A 281 4.70 -3.15 22.93
C ASN A 281 6.18 -3.39 22.61
N ALA A 282 7.06 -2.46 22.99
CA ALA A 282 8.50 -2.55 22.71
C ALA A 282 9.14 -3.89 23.12
N LYS A 283 8.85 -4.39 24.33
CA LYS A 283 9.41 -5.66 24.84
C LYS A 283 8.95 -6.86 24.02
N MET A 284 7.71 -6.83 23.53
CA MET A 284 7.16 -7.87 22.67
C MET A 284 7.85 -7.90 21.29
N VAL A 285 8.16 -6.73 20.74
CA VAL A 285 8.91 -6.59 19.48
C VAL A 285 10.35 -7.10 19.66
N GLU A 286 11.04 -6.68 20.72
CA GLU A 286 12.40 -7.14 21.05
C GLU A 286 12.46 -8.66 21.23
N ALA A 287 11.52 -9.23 22.01
CA ALA A 287 11.43 -10.66 22.22
C ALA A 287 11.17 -11.42 20.91
N SER A 288 10.35 -10.86 20.02
CA SER A 288 10.07 -11.45 18.70
C SER A 288 11.30 -11.44 17.80
N ARG A 289 12.06 -10.34 17.78
CA ARG A 289 13.34 -10.21 17.06
C ARG A 289 14.35 -11.24 17.55
N ASP A 290 14.45 -11.45 18.85
CA ASP A 290 15.35 -12.45 19.42
C ASP A 290 14.88 -13.87 19.07
N TYR A 291 13.58 -14.14 19.15
CA TYR A 291 13.01 -15.46 18.90
C TYR A 291 13.14 -15.85 17.42
N VAL A 292 12.79 -14.96 16.49
CA VAL A 292 12.87 -15.23 15.04
C VAL A 292 14.31 -15.47 14.59
N THR A 293 15.27 -14.76 15.19
CA THR A 293 16.71 -15.00 14.97
C THR A 293 17.12 -16.40 15.41
N LYS A 294 16.64 -16.88 16.57
CA LYS A 294 16.88 -18.26 17.05
C LYS A 294 16.26 -19.32 16.13
N LEU A 295 15.19 -18.99 15.42
CA LEU A 295 14.58 -19.86 14.41
C LEU A 295 15.35 -19.86 13.07
N GLY A 296 16.41 -19.06 12.93
CA GLY A 296 17.15 -18.90 11.67
C GLY A 296 16.36 -18.13 10.61
N ARG A 297 15.41 -17.28 11.02
CA ARG A 297 14.56 -16.47 10.15
C ARG A 297 14.93 -14.99 10.24
N SER A 298 14.62 -14.24 9.18
CA SER A 298 14.82 -12.80 9.17
C SER A 298 13.79 -12.13 10.07
N ARG A 299 14.21 -11.13 10.84
CA ARG A 299 13.26 -10.27 11.59
C ARG A 299 12.30 -9.50 10.69
N TYR A 300 12.69 -9.27 9.43
CA TYR A 300 11.84 -8.59 8.45
C TYR A 300 10.77 -9.51 7.83
N ASP A 301 10.76 -10.80 8.18
CA ASP A 301 9.66 -11.73 7.88
C ASP A 301 8.49 -11.54 8.86
N LEU A 302 8.67 -10.75 9.93
CA LEU A 302 7.62 -10.36 10.87
C LEU A 302 7.10 -8.97 10.52
N TYR A 303 5.80 -8.86 10.29
CA TYR A 303 5.11 -7.60 10.02
C TYR A 303 4.26 -7.24 11.23
N PHE A 304 4.75 -6.33 12.08
CA PHE A 304 3.96 -5.89 13.22
C PHE A 304 2.77 -5.04 12.77
N GLY A 305 1.56 -5.51 13.07
CA GLY A 305 0.33 -4.83 12.66
C GLY A 305 0.14 -3.52 13.43
N ALA A 306 -0.10 -2.44 12.73
CA ALA A 306 -0.59 -1.17 13.25
C ALA A 306 -2.02 -0.97 12.76
N ASP A 307 -3.01 -1.09 13.65
CA ASP A 307 -4.39 -0.72 13.33
C ASP A 307 -4.53 0.80 13.48
N LEU A 308 -4.59 1.46 12.32
CA LEU A 308 -4.51 2.91 12.20
C LEU A 308 -5.85 3.62 12.48
N SER A 309 -6.95 2.87 12.58
CA SER A 309 -8.29 3.45 12.68
C SER A 309 -8.48 4.28 13.95
N PRO A 310 -8.89 5.57 13.84
CA PRO A 310 -9.23 6.37 15.01
C PRO A 310 -10.43 5.83 15.81
N ALA A 311 -11.25 4.96 15.19
CA ALA A 311 -12.39 4.32 15.84
C ALA A 311 -11.99 3.13 16.73
N ARG A 312 -10.75 2.63 16.64
CA ARG A 312 -10.25 1.46 17.37
C ARG A 312 -9.08 1.87 18.25
N ASN A 313 -8.95 1.27 19.44
CA ASN A 313 -7.93 1.68 20.40
C ASN A 313 -6.67 0.80 20.32
N ALA A 314 -5.94 0.92 19.20
CA ALA A 314 -4.68 0.22 18.94
C ALA A 314 -3.56 1.23 18.58
N GLN A 315 -3.19 1.39 17.31
CA GLN A 315 -2.14 2.31 16.84
C GLN A 315 -2.74 3.54 16.15
N ARG A 316 -3.73 4.18 16.78
CA ARG A 316 -4.52 5.30 16.21
C ARG A 316 -3.61 6.33 15.55
N MET A 317 -3.69 6.42 14.22
CA MET A 317 -2.84 7.34 13.46
C MET A 317 -3.11 8.78 13.86
N PHE A 318 -2.07 9.60 13.85
CA PHE A 318 -2.05 11.00 14.29
C PHE A 318 -2.27 11.27 15.78
N GLU A 319 -2.71 10.28 16.55
CA GLU A 319 -2.88 10.43 18.00
C GLU A 319 -1.74 9.80 18.79
N GLN A 320 -1.15 8.70 18.28
CA GLN A 320 -0.11 7.93 18.94
C GLN A 320 0.98 7.52 17.95
N SER A 321 2.24 7.80 18.28
CA SER A 321 3.40 7.49 17.41
C SER A 321 4.53 6.75 18.13
N GLU A 322 4.49 6.59 19.45
CA GLU A 322 5.57 5.96 20.22
C GLU A 322 5.90 4.52 19.79
N TRP A 323 4.91 3.83 19.23
CA TRP A 323 5.07 2.50 18.69
C TRP A 323 5.97 2.47 17.43
N LEU A 324 6.09 3.58 16.67
CA LEU A 324 7.04 3.69 15.55
C LEU A 324 8.47 3.65 16.09
N TYR A 325 8.77 4.43 17.13
CA TYR A 325 10.09 4.44 17.76
C TYR A 325 10.42 3.11 18.46
N ALA A 326 9.41 2.43 19.01
CA ALA A 326 9.58 1.09 19.58
C ALA A 326 9.93 0.03 18.50
N LEU A 327 9.40 0.18 17.28
CA LEU A 327 9.66 -0.75 16.18
C LEU A 327 10.96 -0.40 15.43
N PHE A 328 11.29 0.89 15.38
CA PHE A 328 12.40 1.48 14.64
C PHE A 328 13.30 2.32 15.57
N PRO A 329 13.98 1.68 16.55
CA PRO A 329 14.99 2.37 17.34
C PRO A 329 16.17 2.81 16.47
N GLU A 330 16.95 3.79 16.95
CA GLU A 330 18.03 4.41 16.19
C GLU A 330 18.94 3.38 15.48
N ASN A 331 19.13 3.59 14.18
CA ASN A 331 20.03 2.85 13.27
C ASN A 331 19.66 1.41 12.92
N THR A 332 18.66 0.77 13.54
CA THR A 332 18.31 -0.62 13.18
C THR A 332 16.87 -0.97 13.53
N ALA A 333 16.06 -1.20 12.51
CA ALA A 333 14.70 -1.66 12.69
C ALA A 333 14.65 -3.05 13.34
N LEU A 334 13.68 -3.27 14.23
CA LEU A 334 13.50 -4.56 14.90
C LEU A 334 12.64 -5.53 14.08
N SER A 335 11.84 -5.02 13.14
CA SER A 335 10.92 -5.81 12.33
C SER A 335 10.47 -5.04 11.08
N SER A 336 9.70 -5.70 10.22
CA SER A 336 8.80 -5.04 9.25
C SER A 336 7.49 -4.60 9.92
N ILE A 337 6.68 -3.80 9.22
CA ILE A 337 5.40 -3.26 9.71
C ILE A 337 4.26 -3.56 8.73
N ALA A 338 3.07 -3.85 9.26
CA ALA A 338 1.84 -3.90 8.49
C ALA A 338 0.89 -2.77 8.92
N LEU A 339 0.56 -1.87 8.00
CA LEU A 339 -0.36 -0.76 8.21
C LEU A 339 -1.78 -1.22 7.83
N PHE A 340 -2.63 -1.43 8.84
CA PHE A 340 -4.00 -1.90 8.67
C PHE A 340 -5.01 -0.76 8.80
N GLY A 341 -6.01 -0.74 7.91
CA GLY A 341 -7.09 0.25 7.94
C GLY A 341 -6.62 1.65 7.56
N ASN A 342 -5.65 1.76 6.65
CA ASN A 342 -5.14 3.05 6.16
C ASN A 342 -6.13 3.80 5.26
N ASP A 343 -7.23 3.16 4.83
CA ASP A 343 -8.33 3.73 4.04
C ASP A 343 -9.23 4.69 4.85
N VAL A 344 -8.88 4.99 6.10
CA VAL A 344 -9.64 5.91 6.97
C VAL A 344 -9.72 7.32 6.41
N ASN A 345 -8.82 7.73 5.51
CA ASN A 345 -8.98 8.96 4.74
C ASN A 345 -10.20 8.93 3.80
N TYR A 346 -10.80 7.76 3.56
CA TYR A 346 -11.97 7.56 2.70
C TYR A 346 -13.18 6.99 3.45
N THR A 347 -12.97 6.14 4.46
CA THR A 347 -14.04 5.39 5.15
C THR A 347 -14.43 5.96 6.52
N PHE A 348 -13.53 6.66 7.20
CA PHE A 348 -13.79 7.15 8.55
C PHE A 348 -14.64 8.43 8.52
N LYS A 349 -15.86 8.35 9.05
CA LYS A 349 -16.84 9.45 9.07
C LYS A 349 -16.68 10.42 10.24
N GLY A 350 -15.59 10.30 11.01
CA GLY A 350 -15.42 10.99 12.28
C GLY A 350 -16.11 10.27 13.44
N ASN A 351 -15.75 10.68 14.65
CA ASN A 351 -16.40 10.28 15.89
C ASN A 351 -16.47 11.51 16.82
N LYS A 352 -16.79 11.30 18.11
CA LYS A 352 -16.90 12.40 19.09
C LYS A 352 -15.57 13.11 19.41
N ASP A 353 -14.43 12.45 19.20
CA ASP A 353 -13.10 12.90 19.58
C ASP A 353 -12.24 13.30 18.36
N THR A 354 -12.47 12.67 17.21
CA THR A 354 -11.67 12.80 15.98
C THR A 354 -12.59 13.11 14.80
N GLN A 355 -12.35 14.23 14.11
CA GLN A 355 -13.09 14.56 12.89
C GLN A 355 -12.77 13.59 11.75
N ALA A 356 -13.66 13.48 10.76
CA ALA A 356 -13.37 12.75 9.53
C ALA A 356 -12.13 13.36 8.84
N PHE A 357 -11.16 12.52 8.49
CA PHE A 357 -9.95 12.99 7.82
C PHE A 357 -10.24 13.54 6.42
N SER A 358 -11.18 12.91 5.70
CA SER A 358 -11.85 13.52 4.54
C SER A 358 -13.30 13.05 4.42
N ASP A 359 -14.08 13.74 3.60
CA ASP A 359 -15.41 13.36 3.11
C ASP A 359 -15.38 13.09 1.60
N PHE A 360 -14.22 12.73 1.04
CA PHE A 360 -14.05 12.54 -0.40
C PHE A 360 -15.07 11.56 -1.00
N ARG A 361 -15.43 10.50 -0.26
CA ARG A 361 -16.44 9.52 -0.67
C ARG A 361 -17.80 10.13 -1.02
N HIS A 362 -18.21 11.22 -0.37
CA HIS A 362 -19.49 11.89 -0.64
C HIS A 362 -19.32 13.26 -1.31
N ASN A 363 -18.15 13.87 -1.18
CA ASN A 363 -17.82 15.16 -1.76
C ASN A 363 -16.51 15.07 -2.58
N LYS A 364 -16.66 14.93 -3.89
CA LYS A 364 -15.54 14.87 -4.84
C LYS A 364 -14.60 16.09 -4.78
N MET A 365 -15.06 17.25 -4.30
CA MET A 365 -14.22 18.45 -4.15
C MET A 365 -13.30 18.39 -2.94
N ASP A 366 -13.46 17.39 -2.06
CA ASP A 366 -12.63 17.19 -0.88
C ASP A 366 -11.36 16.36 -1.14
N TYR A 367 -10.96 16.26 -2.41
CA TYR A 367 -9.77 15.52 -2.83
C TYR A 367 -8.50 15.99 -2.12
N ARG A 368 -8.40 17.29 -1.75
CA ARG A 368 -7.22 17.82 -1.05
C ARG A 368 -7.00 17.13 0.28
N ARG A 369 -8.04 17.02 1.13
CA ARG A 369 -7.92 16.35 2.44
C ARG A 369 -7.66 14.86 2.32
N PHE A 370 -8.28 14.21 1.31
CA PHE A 370 -8.04 12.79 1.01
C PHE A 370 -6.57 12.49 0.75
N TYR A 371 -5.94 13.24 -0.15
CA TYR A 371 -4.52 13.09 -0.48
C TYR A 371 -3.59 13.59 0.64
N GLN A 372 -3.92 14.71 1.28
CA GLN A 372 -3.13 15.24 2.40
C GLN A 372 -3.06 14.26 3.56
N THR A 373 -4.13 13.51 3.85
CA THR A 373 -4.12 12.49 4.91
C THR A 373 -3.17 11.34 4.57
N GLU A 374 -3.12 10.92 3.30
CA GLU A 374 -2.15 9.90 2.85
C GLU A 374 -0.72 10.45 2.94
N THR A 375 -0.48 11.69 2.51
CA THR A 375 0.81 12.36 2.69
C THR A 375 1.19 12.45 4.16
N GLN A 376 0.27 12.86 5.05
CA GLN A 376 0.53 12.95 6.48
C GLN A 376 0.91 11.61 7.10
N LEU A 377 0.31 10.50 6.64
CA LEU A 377 0.66 9.16 7.10
C LEU A 377 2.17 8.87 6.93
N PHE A 378 2.75 9.28 5.79
CA PHE A 378 4.15 9.00 5.46
C PHE A 378 5.10 10.14 5.82
N ALA A 379 4.72 11.39 5.58
CA ALA A 379 5.55 12.57 5.71
C ALA A 379 5.53 13.21 7.11
N GLY A 380 4.49 12.95 7.92
CA GLY A 380 4.34 13.59 9.22
C GLY A 380 3.35 14.76 9.19
N ASN A 381 3.15 15.38 10.36
CA ASN A 381 2.19 16.49 10.53
C ASN A 381 2.54 17.75 9.73
N ASP A 382 3.82 17.97 9.43
CA ASP A 382 4.30 19.09 8.61
C ASP A 382 4.15 18.83 7.10
N LEU A 383 3.70 17.62 6.72
CA LEU A 383 3.57 17.17 5.33
C LEU A 383 4.89 17.22 4.54
N ASN A 384 6.04 17.21 5.25
CA ASN A 384 7.35 17.40 4.65
C ASN A 384 8.33 16.29 5.07
N LEU A 385 8.62 15.37 4.15
CA LEU A 385 9.59 14.27 4.34
C LEU A 385 11.04 14.75 4.53
N TYR A 386 11.36 16.00 4.18
CA TYR A 386 12.73 16.50 4.26
C TYR A 386 13.10 16.94 5.69
N SER A 387 12.21 17.64 6.39
CA SER A 387 12.44 18.20 7.72
C SER A 387 12.35 17.14 8.83
N HIS A 388 13.20 17.28 9.85
CA HIS A 388 13.09 16.52 11.08
C HIS A 388 12.30 17.32 12.11
N ASP A 389 10.96 17.33 12.03
CA ASP A 389 10.16 17.89 13.14
C ASP A 389 10.12 16.88 14.31
N GLU A 390 11.06 17.03 15.24
CA GLU A 390 11.12 16.27 16.50
C GLU A 390 9.95 16.58 17.46
N ARG A 391 9.11 17.57 17.17
CA ARG A 391 8.00 17.99 18.03
C ARG A 391 6.63 17.55 17.53
N SER A 392 6.58 16.86 16.39
CA SER A 392 5.31 16.40 15.82
C SER A 392 4.74 15.21 16.59
N GLN A 393 3.43 15.24 16.86
CA GLN A 393 2.70 14.08 17.41
C GLN A 393 2.75 12.87 16.46
N TRP A 394 2.86 13.14 15.15
CA TRP A 394 3.00 12.13 14.11
C TRP A 394 4.22 12.43 13.24
N PRO A 395 5.30 11.64 13.37
CA PRO A 395 6.55 11.85 12.65
C PRO A 395 6.53 11.37 11.19
N GLY A 396 5.47 10.67 10.77
CA GLY A 396 5.40 10.03 9.46
C GLY A 396 6.14 8.69 9.39
N VAL A 397 5.55 7.70 8.73
CA VAL A 397 6.17 6.38 8.53
C VAL A 397 7.46 6.49 7.71
N GLY A 398 7.51 7.39 6.74
CA GLY A 398 8.65 7.62 5.84
C GLY A 398 9.91 8.14 6.54
N ARG A 399 9.81 8.58 7.80
CA ARG A 399 10.97 8.89 8.65
C ARG A 399 11.77 7.64 9.02
N PHE A 400 11.12 6.48 9.11
CA PHE A 400 11.74 5.24 9.59
C PHE A 400 12.02 4.25 8.48
N VAL A 401 11.30 4.36 7.35
CA VAL A 401 11.39 3.41 6.25
C VAL A 401 11.82 4.12 4.97
N PRO A 402 12.81 3.60 4.24
CA PRO A 402 13.25 4.24 3.02
C PRO A 402 12.20 4.10 1.90
N ALA A 403 12.01 5.18 1.16
CA ALA A 403 11.35 5.13 -0.13
C ALA A 403 12.15 4.27 -1.13
N LYS A 404 11.47 3.77 -2.16
CA LYS A 404 12.05 2.94 -3.22
C LYS A 404 11.63 3.46 -4.59
N SER A 405 12.46 3.22 -5.60
CA SER A 405 12.19 3.63 -6.98
C SER A 405 12.37 2.48 -7.97
N THR A 406 11.61 2.54 -9.07
CA THR A 406 11.72 1.63 -10.23
C THR A 406 12.41 2.28 -11.41
N LEU A 407 12.72 3.58 -11.33
CA LEU A 407 13.22 4.40 -12.43
C LEU A 407 14.70 4.14 -12.74
N SER A 408 14.98 2.99 -13.32
CA SER A 408 16.33 2.51 -13.65
C SER A 408 16.66 2.58 -15.15
N GLN A 409 15.69 2.92 -16.00
CA GLN A 409 15.86 2.97 -17.45
C GLN A 409 15.01 4.04 -18.11
N LEU A 410 15.45 4.48 -19.29
CA LEU A 410 14.70 5.36 -20.19
C LEU A 410 13.80 4.52 -21.13
N PRO A 411 12.69 5.08 -21.64
CA PRO A 411 12.17 6.42 -21.33
C PRO A 411 11.47 6.49 -19.96
N PHE A 412 11.59 7.62 -19.28
CA PHE A 412 10.78 8.00 -18.12
C PHE A 412 9.80 9.09 -18.52
N THR A 413 8.52 8.94 -18.17
CA THR A 413 7.48 9.94 -18.43
C THR A 413 6.45 9.94 -17.32
N THR A 414 5.97 11.12 -16.95
CA THR A 414 4.88 11.31 -15.99
C THR A 414 4.13 12.59 -16.31
N SER A 415 2.80 12.54 -16.24
CA SER A 415 1.93 13.70 -16.13
C SER A 415 1.42 13.91 -14.72
N PHE A 416 2.00 13.18 -13.76
CA PHE A 416 1.55 13.10 -12.37
C PHE A 416 0.12 12.57 -12.26
N ASN A 417 -0.37 11.84 -13.28
CA ASN A 417 -1.72 11.33 -13.30
C ASN A 417 -1.91 10.30 -12.19
N THR A 418 -2.80 10.61 -11.25
CA THR A 418 -3.12 9.73 -10.12
C THR A 418 -4.04 8.58 -10.51
N GLY A 419 -4.52 8.52 -11.76
CA GLY A 419 -5.39 7.44 -12.26
C GLY A 419 -6.88 7.75 -12.15
N HIS A 420 -7.25 8.99 -11.81
CA HIS A 420 -8.63 9.47 -11.82
C HIS A 420 -8.65 11.00 -11.91
N GLY A 421 -9.82 11.59 -12.10
CA GLY A 421 -9.97 13.04 -12.02
C GLY A 421 -11.38 13.55 -12.21
N LEU A 422 -11.59 14.85 -11.92
CA LEU A 422 -12.83 15.57 -12.21
C LEU A 422 -13.15 15.62 -13.70
N PHE A 423 -12.10 15.57 -14.52
CA PHE A 423 -12.12 15.45 -15.97
C PHE A 423 -10.90 14.68 -16.42
N LYS A 424 -10.89 14.25 -17.69
CA LYS A 424 -9.70 13.71 -18.35
C LYS A 424 -9.20 14.71 -19.38
N ALA A 425 -7.91 14.96 -19.41
CA ALA A 425 -7.27 15.83 -20.38
C ALA A 425 -6.31 15.07 -21.30
N ASN A 426 -6.13 15.61 -22.51
CA ASN A 426 -5.09 15.22 -23.44
C ASN A 426 -4.49 16.47 -24.08
N ASN A 427 -3.18 16.67 -23.92
CA ASN A 427 -2.46 17.88 -24.35
C ASN A 427 -3.11 19.18 -23.84
N GLY A 428 -3.54 19.19 -22.57
CA GLY A 428 -4.14 20.34 -21.90
C GLY A 428 -5.61 20.60 -22.27
N LYS A 429 -6.22 19.77 -23.12
CA LYS A 429 -7.63 19.87 -23.51
C LYS A 429 -8.46 18.79 -22.83
N VAL A 430 -9.59 19.18 -22.23
CA VAL A 430 -10.55 18.25 -21.64
C VAL A 430 -11.16 17.35 -22.74
N THR A 431 -11.10 16.04 -22.53
CA THR A 431 -11.62 15.01 -23.45
C THR A 431 -12.83 14.27 -22.90
N SER A 432 -12.96 14.15 -21.58
CA SER A 432 -14.12 13.52 -20.92
C SER A 432 -14.33 14.10 -19.53
N GLY A 433 -15.51 13.81 -18.94
CA GLY A 433 -15.84 14.18 -17.56
C GLY A 433 -15.12 13.32 -16.53
N GLU A 434 -15.75 13.15 -15.38
CA GLU A 434 -15.19 12.36 -14.27
C GLU A 434 -14.78 10.96 -14.71
N TRP A 435 -13.68 10.49 -14.16
CA TRP A 435 -13.19 9.16 -14.51
C TRP A 435 -12.32 8.59 -13.40
N HIS A 436 -12.22 7.26 -13.35
CA HIS A 436 -11.30 6.53 -12.49
C HIS A 436 -10.88 5.22 -13.15
N ASP A 437 -9.57 5.02 -13.23
CA ASP A 437 -8.90 3.80 -13.60
C ASP A 437 -7.46 3.82 -13.05
N VAL A 438 -7.25 3.16 -11.91
CA VAL A 438 -5.93 3.11 -11.27
C VAL A 438 -4.85 2.53 -12.20
N ALA A 439 -5.20 1.71 -13.20
CA ALA A 439 -4.24 1.18 -14.17
C ALA A 439 -3.62 2.29 -15.06
N GLN A 440 -4.25 3.46 -15.14
CA GLN A 440 -3.74 4.61 -15.87
C GLN A 440 -2.92 5.56 -14.99
N GLN A 441 -2.68 5.21 -13.72
CA GLN A 441 -1.81 5.96 -12.84
C GLN A 441 -0.37 5.91 -13.35
N ASP A 442 0.26 7.09 -13.42
CA ASP A 442 1.67 7.27 -13.76
C ASP A 442 2.58 6.81 -12.61
N ILE A 443 3.88 6.72 -12.86
CA ILE A 443 4.84 6.75 -11.74
C ILE A 443 4.81 8.16 -11.13
N LEU A 444 4.37 8.22 -9.87
CA LEU A 444 4.28 9.43 -9.07
C LEU A 444 5.59 9.70 -8.32
N PRO A 445 5.81 10.91 -7.76
CA PRO A 445 7.04 11.26 -7.06
C PRO A 445 7.45 10.22 -6.02
N THR A 446 8.74 9.88 -6.00
CA THR A 446 9.34 8.98 -5.01
C THR A 446 9.13 9.52 -3.60
N TRP A 447 9.29 10.84 -3.43
CA TRP A 447 9.05 11.55 -2.17
C TRP A 447 7.81 12.43 -2.31
N GLN A 448 6.80 12.19 -1.47
CA GLN A 448 5.51 12.89 -1.47
C GLN A 448 5.25 13.47 -0.06
N PHE A 449 5.51 14.75 0.19
CA PHE A 449 6.48 15.56 -0.55
C PHE A 449 7.66 15.93 0.35
N ALA A 450 8.78 16.28 -0.26
CA ALA A 450 9.98 16.73 0.42
C ALA A 450 10.31 18.15 -0.06
N ILE A 451 10.43 19.09 0.88
CA ILE A 451 10.73 20.50 0.63
C ILE A 451 11.92 20.89 1.49
N GLN A 452 13.02 21.26 0.85
CA GLN A 452 14.21 21.78 1.51
C GLN A 452 14.22 23.30 1.39
N GLY A 453 14.23 24.01 2.52
CA GLY A 453 14.50 25.45 2.60
C GLY A 453 13.27 26.31 2.92
N ASN A 454 12.22 26.24 2.10
CA ASN A 454 11.05 27.12 2.23
C ASN A 454 9.78 26.33 2.60
N ASP A 455 9.50 26.23 3.90
CA ASP A 455 8.34 25.54 4.44
C ASP A 455 7.00 26.29 4.24
N SER A 456 7.02 27.48 3.62
CA SER A 456 5.78 28.19 3.24
C SER A 456 5.19 27.70 1.91
N LEU A 457 5.88 26.77 1.24
CA LEU A 457 5.40 26.15 0.01
C LEU A 457 4.53 24.94 0.28
N GLU A 458 3.48 24.80 -0.52
CA GLU A 458 2.64 23.61 -0.58
C GLU A 458 2.80 22.93 -1.94
N ILE A 459 2.87 21.61 -1.91
CA ILE A 459 2.87 20.75 -3.10
C ILE A 459 1.72 19.78 -3.00
N TYR A 460 0.92 19.69 -4.07
CA TYR A 460 -0.24 18.80 -4.10
C TYR A 460 -0.66 18.45 -5.53
N TYR A 461 -1.46 17.39 -5.66
CA TYR A 461 -2.09 17.05 -6.93
C TYR A 461 -3.29 17.98 -7.19
N ASP A 462 -3.23 18.73 -8.29
CA ASP A 462 -4.27 19.68 -8.69
C ASP A 462 -5.20 19.06 -9.73
N PHE A 463 -6.45 18.81 -9.34
CA PHE A 463 -7.49 18.19 -10.17
C PHE A 463 -8.29 19.21 -10.99
N GLU A 464 -7.99 20.50 -10.87
CA GLU A 464 -8.59 21.56 -11.68
C GLU A 464 -7.79 21.82 -12.95
N GLN A 465 -6.54 21.35 -13.00
CA GLN A 465 -5.62 21.56 -14.12
C GLN A 465 -4.87 20.27 -14.43
N ALA A 466 -5.00 19.77 -15.66
CA ALA A 466 -4.26 18.60 -16.13
C ALA A 466 -3.79 18.79 -17.57
N PHE A 467 -2.60 18.26 -17.90
CA PHE A 467 -2.11 18.24 -19.27
C PHE A 467 -2.42 16.90 -19.95
N HIS A 468 -2.10 15.77 -19.30
CA HIS A 468 -2.65 14.46 -19.63
C HIS A 468 -3.23 13.82 -18.37
N GLY A 469 -4.29 13.01 -18.51
CA GLY A 469 -4.92 12.36 -17.37
C GLY A 469 -5.81 13.32 -16.57
N GLY A 470 -5.82 13.19 -15.24
CA GLY A 470 -6.85 13.81 -14.40
C GLY A 470 -6.38 14.90 -13.46
N ASN A 471 -5.07 15.08 -13.33
CA ASN A 471 -4.46 16.11 -12.49
C ASN A 471 -3.07 16.51 -13.00
N SER A 472 -2.50 17.53 -12.37
CA SER A 472 -1.08 17.91 -12.50
C SER A 472 -0.45 18.03 -11.10
N LEU A 473 0.84 18.37 -11.03
CA LEU A 473 1.51 18.71 -9.77
C LEU A 473 1.49 20.23 -9.58
N ALA A 474 0.82 20.72 -8.54
CA ALA A 474 0.81 22.13 -8.18
C ALA A 474 1.90 22.45 -7.14
N ILE A 475 2.51 23.63 -7.30
CA ILE A 475 3.40 24.27 -6.32
C ILE A 475 2.81 25.64 -6.03
N ARG A 476 2.55 25.94 -4.75
CA ARG A 476 1.95 27.19 -4.28
C ARG A 476 2.72 27.72 -3.07
N GLY A 477 2.74 29.04 -2.86
CA GLY A 477 3.21 29.63 -1.60
C GLY A 477 3.96 30.95 -1.77
N ASP A 478 4.77 31.32 -0.79
CA ASP A 478 5.47 32.61 -0.71
C ASP A 478 6.97 32.44 -0.99
N LEU A 479 7.42 32.89 -2.18
CA LEU A 479 8.83 32.83 -2.55
C LEU A 479 9.70 33.85 -1.80
N SER A 480 9.10 34.84 -1.13
CA SER A 480 9.85 35.80 -0.32
C SER A 480 10.38 35.20 0.98
N LYS A 481 9.94 33.98 1.32
CA LYS A 481 10.38 33.23 2.49
C LYS A 481 11.66 32.43 2.27
N GLY A 482 12.21 32.44 1.05
CA GLY A 482 13.51 31.85 0.75
C GLY A 482 13.48 30.88 -0.42
N ASP A 483 14.67 30.36 -0.76
CA ASP A 483 14.86 29.36 -1.79
C ASP A 483 14.21 28.02 -1.40
N ALA A 484 13.79 27.26 -2.40
CA ALA A 484 13.25 25.92 -2.21
C ALA A 484 13.88 24.92 -3.16
N ASN A 485 14.27 23.77 -2.62
CA ASN A 485 14.68 22.60 -3.38
C ASN A 485 13.72 21.44 -3.09
N ILE A 486 13.11 20.90 -4.14
CA ILE A 486 12.02 19.93 -4.07
C ILE A 486 12.46 18.67 -4.84
N PRO A 487 13.12 17.70 -4.19
CA PRO A 487 13.42 16.42 -4.81
C PRO A 487 12.12 15.64 -5.05
N LEU A 488 11.88 15.24 -6.31
CA LEU A 488 10.66 14.51 -6.70
C LEU A 488 10.92 13.02 -6.90
N TYR A 489 11.95 12.68 -7.67
CA TYR A 489 12.21 11.30 -8.08
C TYR A 489 13.63 10.87 -7.76
N GLN A 490 13.77 9.66 -7.23
CA GLN A 490 15.02 8.90 -7.32
C GLN A 490 15.04 8.16 -8.66
N SER A 491 16.19 8.17 -9.34
CA SER A 491 16.41 7.45 -10.59
C SER A 491 17.81 6.81 -10.62
N ALA A 492 18.06 6.02 -11.67
CA ALA A 492 19.35 5.40 -11.96
C ALA A 492 19.50 5.08 -13.46
N PHE A 493 19.08 5.99 -14.35
CA PHE A 493 19.15 5.77 -15.80
C PHE A 493 20.30 6.54 -16.45
N ILE A 494 20.89 5.94 -17.49
CA ILE A 494 22.04 6.49 -18.20
C ILE A 494 21.57 7.30 -19.41
N LEU A 495 22.12 8.51 -19.57
CA LEU A 495 21.87 9.36 -20.73
C LEU A 495 22.68 8.91 -21.94
N ASN A 496 22.13 9.10 -23.14
CA ASN A 496 22.82 8.85 -24.40
C ASN A 496 22.78 10.10 -25.31
N LYS A 497 23.41 10.02 -26.50
CA LYS A 497 23.48 11.15 -27.44
C LYS A 497 22.13 11.60 -28.00
N ALA A 498 21.11 10.74 -27.97
CA ALA A 498 19.75 11.08 -28.38
C ALA A 498 18.92 11.63 -27.22
N SER A 499 19.46 11.64 -26.00
CA SER A 499 18.66 11.95 -24.83
C SER A 499 18.19 13.41 -24.79
N LYS A 500 16.95 13.60 -24.32
CA LYS A 500 16.32 14.91 -24.17
C LYS A 500 15.41 14.95 -22.96
N ILE A 501 15.24 16.14 -22.39
CA ILE A 501 14.22 16.43 -21.40
C ILE A 501 13.10 17.25 -22.04
N THR A 502 11.86 16.86 -21.78
CA THR A 502 10.65 17.60 -22.16
C THR A 502 9.87 17.92 -20.91
N LEU A 503 9.48 19.18 -20.77
CA LEU A 503 8.69 19.69 -19.66
C LEU A 503 7.49 20.44 -20.20
N VAL A 504 6.33 20.25 -19.57
CA VAL A 504 5.15 21.09 -19.78
C VAL A 504 4.68 21.63 -18.45
N SER A 505 4.61 22.95 -18.35
CA SER A 505 4.23 23.66 -17.13
C SER A 505 3.32 24.84 -17.43
N LYS A 506 2.62 25.33 -16.43
CA LYS A 506 1.78 26.53 -16.48
C LYS A 506 2.08 27.37 -15.24
N GLN A 507 2.18 28.68 -15.38
CA GLN A 507 2.56 29.58 -14.27
C GLN A 507 1.70 30.84 -14.30
N GLU A 508 1.17 31.24 -13.15
CA GLU A 508 0.35 32.44 -13.04
C GLU A 508 1.19 33.71 -12.88
N ASN A 509 2.33 33.61 -12.20
CA ASN A 509 3.26 34.71 -11.96
C ASN A 509 4.40 34.64 -13.01
N LEU A 510 4.27 35.34 -14.13
CA LEU A 510 5.28 35.30 -15.21
C LEU A 510 6.58 36.02 -14.79
N GLY A 511 7.72 35.59 -15.35
CA GLY A 511 9.03 36.22 -15.12
C GLY A 511 9.78 35.76 -13.86
N HIS A 512 9.20 34.85 -13.08
CA HIS A 512 9.80 34.30 -11.86
C HIS A 512 10.40 32.92 -12.08
N GLN A 513 11.59 32.67 -11.51
CA GLN A 513 12.41 31.52 -11.86
C GLN A 513 12.00 30.24 -11.11
N MET A 514 11.40 29.30 -11.87
CA MET A 514 11.27 27.89 -11.51
C MET A 514 12.17 27.08 -12.45
N SER A 515 12.86 26.05 -11.94
CA SER A 515 13.71 25.18 -12.76
C SER A 515 13.46 23.72 -12.45
N ILE A 516 13.55 22.86 -13.46
CA ILE A 516 13.76 21.41 -13.22
C ILE A 516 15.25 21.17 -13.13
N TRP A 517 15.68 20.39 -12.14
CA TRP A 517 17.06 19.96 -12.03
C TRP A 517 17.19 18.44 -12.12
N LEU A 518 18.32 17.99 -12.67
CA LEU A 518 18.77 16.60 -12.69
C LEU A 518 20.09 16.52 -11.95
N LEU A 519 20.20 15.62 -10.97
CA LEU A 519 21.46 15.32 -10.30
C LEU A 519 22.09 14.09 -10.94
N THR A 520 23.38 14.17 -11.27
CA THR A 520 24.15 13.05 -11.80
C THR A 520 24.82 12.24 -10.68
N SER A 521 25.27 11.02 -10.99
CA SER A 521 26.06 10.18 -10.06
C SER A 521 27.39 10.81 -9.63
N GLU A 522 27.89 11.79 -10.38
CA GLU A 522 29.10 12.55 -10.12
C GLU A 522 28.83 13.87 -9.38
N ASP A 523 27.65 14.02 -8.76
CA ASP A 523 27.18 15.19 -8.03
C ASP A 523 27.08 16.49 -8.86
N GLU A 524 27.08 16.38 -10.19
CA GLU A 524 26.80 17.52 -11.08
C GLU A 524 25.29 17.77 -11.18
N LEU A 525 24.89 19.03 -10.94
CA LEU A 525 23.51 19.50 -11.01
C LEU A 525 23.23 20.17 -12.35
N LEU A 526 22.33 19.59 -13.14
CA LEU A 526 21.90 20.11 -14.44
C LEU A 526 20.58 20.86 -14.25
N SER A 527 20.56 22.17 -14.44
CA SER A 527 19.36 22.99 -14.22
C SER A 527 18.75 23.49 -15.53
N PHE A 528 17.42 23.38 -15.64
CA PHE A 528 16.62 23.77 -16.80
C PHE A 528 15.55 24.76 -16.36
N ALA A 529 15.85 26.05 -16.52
CA ALA A 529 14.93 27.14 -16.19
C ALA A 529 13.68 27.10 -17.07
N ILE A 530 12.54 27.35 -16.43
CA ILE A 530 11.21 27.33 -17.02
C ILE A 530 10.78 28.78 -17.23
N ASN A 531 10.60 29.18 -18.49
CA ASN A 531 10.32 30.56 -18.85
C ASN A 531 9.01 30.67 -19.64
N PRO A 532 7.85 30.52 -18.98
CA PRO A 532 6.56 30.62 -19.66
C PRO A 532 6.34 32.05 -20.17
N THR A 533 5.89 32.17 -21.42
CA THR A 533 5.62 33.45 -22.08
C THR A 533 4.20 33.97 -21.83
N ASP A 534 3.30 33.08 -21.43
CA ASP A 534 1.92 33.37 -21.10
C ASP A 534 1.44 32.42 -19.98
N LYS A 535 0.17 32.55 -19.60
CA LYS A 535 -0.47 31.73 -18.57
C LYS A 535 -1.03 30.42 -19.11
N GLN A 536 -0.61 29.95 -20.28
CA GLN A 536 -1.05 28.67 -20.85
C GLN A 536 -0.03 27.57 -20.56
N TRP A 537 -0.35 26.33 -20.95
CA TRP A 537 0.62 25.22 -20.90
C TRP A 537 1.80 25.51 -21.84
N HIS A 538 2.97 25.76 -21.26
CA HIS A 538 4.21 26.03 -21.96
C HIS A 538 5.05 24.75 -22.05
N LYS A 539 5.41 24.36 -23.28
CA LYS A 539 6.27 23.19 -23.54
C LYS A 539 7.69 23.64 -23.81
N GLN A 540 8.63 23.09 -23.05
CA GLN A 540 10.07 23.27 -23.24
C GLN A 540 10.76 21.94 -23.51
N VAL A 541 11.70 21.93 -24.45
CA VAL A 541 12.51 20.75 -24.81
C VAL A 541 13.98 21.15 -24.80
N SER A 542 14.80 20.41 -24.08
CA SER A 542 16.26 20.63 -24.04
C SER A 542 17.01 19.34 -24.37
N SER A 543 18.08 19.44 -25.16
CA SER A 543 18.95 18.30 -25.45
C SER A 543 19.80 17.97 -24.22
N LEU A 544 19.98 16.68 -23.96
CA LEU A 544 20.89 16.15 -22.95
C LEU A 544 22.13 15.49 -23.57
N ALA A 545 22.35 15.66 -24.89
CA ALA A 545 23.39 14.94 -25.63
C ALA A 545 24.81 15.19 -25.08
N GLN A 546 25.09 16.39 -24.58
CA GLN A 546 26.37 16.75 -23.96
C GLN A 546 26.65 15.99 -22.65
N TYR A 547 25.62 15.41 -22.04
CA TYR A 547 25.69 14.62 -20.81
C TYR A 547 25.64 13.11 -21.08
N SER A 548 25.81 12.68 -22.34
CA SER A 548 25.84 11.27 -22.72
C SER A 548 26.86 10.50 -21.87
N GLY A 549 26.43 9.36 -21.33
CA GLY A 549 27.22 8.51 -20.44
C GLY A 549 27.04 8.79 -18.95
N LYS A 550 26.48 9.95 -18.57
CA LYS A 550 26.16 10.26 -17.16
C LYS A 550 24.91 9.50 -16.71
N THR A 551 24.90 9.09 -15.45
CA THR A 551 23.71 8.49 -14.80
C THR A 551 22.96 9.58 -14.05
N ILE A 552 21.66 9.73 -14.31
CA ILE A 552 20.81 10.61 -13.50
C ILE A 552 20.34 9.82 -12.28
N VAL A 553 20.58 10.40 -11.10
CA VAL A 553 20.27 9.79 -9.80
C VAL A 553 19.08 10.46 -9.12
N LYS A 554 18.85 11.76 -9.34
CA LYS A 554 17.68 12.46 -8.79
C LYS A 554 17.12 13.47 -9.79
N ILE A 555 15.82 13.72 -9.68
CA ILE A 555 15.10 14.74 -10.43
C ILE A 555 14.29 15.56 -9.44
N GLY A 556 14.28 16.89 -9.59
CA GLY A 556 13.45 17.74 -8.76
C GLY A 556 13.19 19.12 -9.35
N VAL A 557 12.58 19.96 -8.52
CA VAL A 557 12.24 21.34 -8.84
C VAL A 557 13.05 22.26 -7.92
N GLN A 558 13.52 23.37 -8.46
CA GLN A 558 14.13 24.45 -7.70
C GLN A 558 13.35 25.73 -7.92
N LEU A 559 13.10 26.46 -6.84
CA LEU A 559 12.57 27.82 -6.85
C LEU A 559 13.55 28.72 -6.09
N ASN A 560 13.89 29.85 -6.71
CA ASN A 560 14.74 30.84 -6.07
C ASN A 560 13.89 31.84 -5.29
N ASN A 561 14.45 32.40 -4.22
CA ASN A 561 13.88 33.47 -3.44
C ASN A 561 13.54 34.65 -4.36
N ASP A 562 12.31 35.12 -4.25
CA ASP A 562 11.77 36.19 -5.07
C ASP A 562 10.73 36.98 -4.27
N SER A 563 10.40 38.19 -4.72
CA SER A 563 9.40 39.07 -4.13
C SER A 563 7.94 38.58 -4.20
N VAL A 564 7.68 37.40 -4.77
CA VAL A 564 6.33 36.88 -5.03
C VAL A 564 5.75 36.18 -3.81
N ALA A 565 4.78 36.83 -3.16
CA ALA A 565 4.08 36.28 -2.00
C ALA A 565 3.05 35.19 -2.31
N ASN A 566 2.59 35.08 -3.55
CA ASN A 566 1.53 34.17 -3.98
C ASN A 566 1.90 33.42 -5.27
N PHE A 567 3.05 32.74 -5.24
CA PHE A 567 3.52 31.96 -6.36
C PHE A 567 2.56 30.81 -6.68
N SER A 568 2.31 30.59 -7.96
CA SER A 568 1.45 29.52 -8.45
C SER A 568 1.92 28.97 -9.78
N ALA A 569 2.33 27.69 -9.77
CA ALA A 569 2.70 26.96 -10.97
C ALA A 569 2.23 25.50 -10.95
N ASN A 570 1.95 24.93 -12.12
CA ASN A 570 1.61 23.53 -12.32
C ASN A 570 2.62 22.89 -13.26
N ILE A 571 3.05 21.67 -12.95
CA ILE A 571 3.82 20.81 -13.84
C ILE A 571 2.86 19.72 -14.34
N GLY A 572 2.56 19.74 -15.63
CA GLY A 572 1.59 18.83 -16.25
C GLY A 572 2.24 17.66 -17.00
N TYR A 573 3.54 17.75 -17.31
CA TYR A 573 4.26 16.68 -18.00
C TYR A 573 5.76 16.81 -17.80
N LEU A 574 6.43 15.71 -17.50
CA LEU A 574 7.88 15.57 -17.49
C LEU A 574 8.24 14.29 -18.24
N SER A 575 9.19 14.38 -19.17
CA SER A 575 9.71 13.22 -19.87
C SER A 575 11.21 13.34 -20.07
N ILE A 576 11.92 12.24 -19.83
CA ILE A 576 13.32 12.06 -20.19
C ILE A 576 13.37 10.81 -21.06
N GLN A 577 13.95 10.93 -22.24
CA GLN A 577 13.99 9.88 -23.26
C GLN A 577 15.40 9.73 -23.79
#